data_AF-A0AAW4DR13-F1
#
_entry.id   AF-A0AAW4DR13-F1
#
_cell.length_a   1.000
_cell.length_b   1.000
_cell.length_c   1.000
_cell.angle_alpha   90.00
_cell.angle_beta   90.00
_cell.angle_gamma   90.00
#
_symmetry.space_group_name_H-M   'P 1'
#
loop_
_entity.id
_entity.type
_entity.pdbx_description
1 polymer ?
#
loop_
_entity_poly.entity_id
_entity_poly.type
_entity_poly.pdbx_seq_one_letter_code
_entity_poly.pdbx_strand_id
1 'polypeptide(L)' 'MKNTVISIIMIIVIVITLCWLVTIPQVMRNKTSDGYQLRFIRKSTKVYPHFWQAYWRQLLLNILDVLAFFGDNYS' A
#
# COMPACT_ATOMS: atom_id res chain seq x y z
N MET A 1 -1.80 -25.24 -18.48
CA MET A 1 -0.93 -24.72 -17.39
C MET A 1 -0.33 -23.35 -17.70
N LYS A 2 0.24 -23.10 -18.89
CA LYS A 2 0.78 -21.77 -19.28
C LYS A 2 -0.22 -20.62 -19.10
N ASN A 3 -1.47 -20.78 -19.54
CA ASN A 3 -2.50 -19.74 -19.44
C ASN A 3 -2.90 -19.44 -17.99
N THR A 4 -2.87 -20.44 -17.12
CA THR A 4 -3.14 -20.29 -15.68
C THR A 4 -2.05 -19.45 -15.01
N VAL A 5 -0.78 -19.72 -15.30
CA VAL A 5 0.36 -18.95 -14.78
C VAL A 5 0.30 -17.49 -15.23
N ILE A 6 0.00 -17.25 -16.51
CA ILE A 6 -0.16 -15.89 -17.05
C ILE A 6 -1.31 -15.15 -16.37
N SER A 7 -2.44 -15.83 -16.12
CA SER A 7 -3.59 -15.23 -15.45
C SER A 7 -3.28 -14.84 -14.00
N ILE A 8 -2.56 -15.69 -13.26
CA ILE A 8 -2.12 -15.38 -11.90
C ILE A 8 -1.18 -14.16 -11.88
N ILE A 9 -0.21 -14.10 -12.80
CA ILE A 9 0.70 -12.96 -12.92
C ILE A 9 -0.08 -11.67 -13.21
N MET A 10 -1.05 -11.73 -14.12
CA MET A 10 -1.87 -10.57 -14.48
C MET A 10 -2.66 -10.04 -13.27
N ILE A 11 -3.22 -10.92 -12.45
CA ILE A 11 -3.92 -10.56 -11.21
C ILE A 11 -2.97 -9.87 -10.23
N ILE A 12 -1.77 -10.41 -10.02
CA ILE A 12 -0.76 -9.80 -9.14
C ILE A 12 -0.39 -8.39 -9.63
N VAL A 13 -0.19 -8.21 -10.93
CA VAL A 13 0.12 -6.90 -11.52
C VAL A 13 -1.02 -5.91 -11.27
N ILE A 14 -2.28 -6.31 -11.50
CA ILE A 14 -3.45 -5.47 -11.25
C ILE A 14 -3.51 -5.03 -9.78
N VAL A 15 -3.30 -5.96 -8.85
CA VAL A 15 -3.30 -5.67 -7.42
C VAL A 15 -2.21 -4.66 -7.05
N ILE A 16 -1.00 -4.81 -7.59
CA ILE A 16 0.09 -3.84 -7.37
C ILE A 16 -0.28 -2.46 -7.93
N THR A 17 -0.84 -2.39 -9.14
CA THR A 17 -1.29 -1.13 -9.75
C THR A 17 -2.38 -0.45 -8.93
N LEU A 18 -3.33 -1.21 -8.40
CA LEU A 18 -4.36 -0.69 -7.50
C LEU A 18 -3.76 -0.14 -6.20
N CYS A 19 -2.80 -0.84 -5.60
CA CYS A 19 -2.06 -0.34 -4.44
C CYS A 19 -1.37 1.00 -4.75
N TRP A 20 -0.74 1.16 -5.91
CA TRP A 20 -0.14 2.42 -6.33
C TRP A 20 -1.18 3.54 -6.46
N LEU A 21 -2.28 3.28 -7.18
CA LEU A 21 -3.33 4.25 -7.43
C LEU A 21 -3.98 4.75 -6.14
N VAL A 22 -4.26 3.85 -5.19
CA VAL A 22 -4.91 4.18 -3.91
C VAL A 22 -3.93 4.88 -2.95
N THR A 23 -2.63 4.65 -3.08
CA THR A 23 -1.61 5.28 -2.21
C THR A 23 -1.59 6.81 -2.39
N ILE A 24 -1.74 7.32 -3.60
CA ILE A 24 -1.73 8.78 -3.88
C ILE A 24 -2.81 9.53 -3.07
N PRO A 25 -4.11 9.21 -3.20
CA PRO A 25 -5.15 9.90 -2.44
C PRO A 25 -5.01 9.64 -0.94
N GLN A 26 -4.55 8.47 -0.49
CA GLN A 26 -4.32 8.20 0.93
C GLN A 26 -3.26 9.14 1.53
N VAL A 27 -2.13 9.32 0.85
CA VAL A 27 -1.06 10.21 1.32
C VAL A 27 -1.54 11.67 1.28
N MET A 28 -2.24 12.08 0.22
CA MET A 28 -2.78 13.44 0.11
C MET A 28 -3.81 13.73 1.22
N ARG A 29 -4.64 12.75 1.59
CA ARG A 29 -5.64 12.89 2.66
C ARG A 29 -4.99 13.10 4.04
N ASN A 30 -3.77 12.60 4.23
CA ASN A 30 -3.02 12.75 5.47
C ASN A 30 -2.00 13.90 5.44
N LYS A 31 -2.13 14.83 4.48
CA LYS A 31 -1.32 16.03 4.44
C LYS A 31 -1.71 16.97 5.58
N THR A 32 -0.72 17.41 6.32
CA THR A 32 -0.80 18.36 7.45
C THR A 32 0.17 19.52 7.22
N SER A 33 0.07 20.58 8.02
CA SER A 33 0.95 21.75 7.93
C SER A 33 2.44 21.39 8.02
N ASP A 34 2.77 20.34 8.79
CA ASP A 34 4.15 19.89 9.05
C ASP A 34 4.63 18.80 8.07
N GLY A 35 3.78 18.36 7.12
CA GLY A 35 4.09 17.30 6.17
C GLY A 35 3.00 16.22 6.11
N TYR A 36 3.38 14.98 5.80
CA TYR A 36 2.46 13.87 5.58
C TYR A 36 2.44 12.92 6.78
N GLN A 37 1.29 12.81 7.45
CA GLN A 37 1.14 11.92 8.60
C GLN A 37 0.82 10.49 8.16
N LEU A 38 1.59 9.52 8.63
CA LEU A 38 1.29 8.11 8.43
C LEU A 38 1.01 7.45 9.77
N ARG A 39 -0.12 6.75 9.85
CA ARG A 39 -0.57 6.04 11.05
C ARG A 39 -0.25 4.56 10.92
N PHE A 40 0.68 4.07 11.74
CA PHE A 40 1.02 2.64 11.79
C PHE A 40 0.09 1.90 12.77
N ILE A 41 -0.21 0.62 12.49
CA ILE A 41 -1.24 -0.23 13.12
C ILE A 41 -1.15 -0.34 14.65
N ARG A 42 -0.06 0.10 15.29
CA ARG A 42 0.05 0.23 16.74
C ARG A 42 0.79 1.51 17.15
N LYS A 43 0.03 2.56 17.46
CA LYS A 43 0.39 3.70 18.33
C LYS A 43 1.44 4.72 17.86
N SER A 44 2.09 4.59 16.71
CA SER A 44 3.01 5.64 16.24
C SER A 44 2.47 6.32 14.98
N THR A 45 2.17 7.61 15.10
CA THR A 45 1.99 8.50 13.95
C THR A 45 3.35 9.09 13.63
N LYS A 46 3.83 8.90 12.40
CA LYS A 46 5.08 9.50 11.95
C LYS A 46 4.79 10.52 10.86
N VAL A 47 5.32 11.73 11.03
CA VAL A 47 5.25 12.80 10.03
C VAL A 47 6.45 12.65 9.10
N TYR A 48 6.18 12.69 7.80
CA TYR A 48 7.20 12.72 6.75
C TYR A 48 7.17 14.07 6.05
N PRO A 49 8.29 14.79 5.96
CA PRO A 49 8.33 16.12 5.34
C PRO A 49 8.12 16.06 3.82
N HIS A 50 8.43 14.93 3.18
CA HIS A 50 8.36 14.77 1.73
C HIS A 50 7.27 13.79 1.30
N PHE A 51 6.54 14.16 0.24
CA PHE A 51 5.48 13.34 -0.35
C PHE A 51 5.98 11.96 -0.76
N TRP A 52 7.14 11.89 -1.44
CA TRP A 52 7.69 10.62 -1.91
C TRP A 52 8.03 9.66 -0.76
N GLN A 53 8.53 10.17 0.35
CA GLN A 53 8.83 9.33 1.52
C GLN A 53 7.55 8.74 2.13
N ALA A 54 6.49 9.56 2.24
CA ALA A 54 5.19 9.09 2.71
C ALA A 54 4.54 8.11 1.71
N TYR A 55 4.67 8.39 0.41
CA TYR A 55 4.17 7.54 -0.65
C TYR A 55 4.76 6.14 -0.61
N TRP A 56 6.09 6.00 -0.61
CA TRP A 56 6.72 4.68 -0.57
C TRP A 56 6.41 3.92 0.73
N ARG A 57 6.33 4.62 1.86
CA ARG A 57 5.94 4.02 3.15
C ARG A 57 4.50 3.53 3.14
N GLN A 58 3.56 4.34 2.66
CA GLN A 58 2.15 3.96 2.58
C GLN A 58 1.92 2.85 1.56
N LEU A 59 2.63 2.87 0.44
CA LEU A 59 2.60 1.79 -0.55
C LEU A 59 3.05 0.45 0.05
N LEU A 60 4.15 0.44 0.80
CA LEU A 60 4.65 -0.77 1.46
C LEU A 60 3.62 -1.31 2.47
N LEU A 61 2.97 -0.44 3.23
CA LEU A 61 1.89 -0.83 4.13
C LEU A 61 0.71 -1.45 3.38
N ASN A 62 0.28 -0.84 2.28
CA ASN A 62 -0.81 -1.36 1.46
C ASN A 62 -0.48 -2.76 0.90
N ILE A 63 0.77 -2.99 0.46
CA ILE A 63 1.21 -4.31 -0.02
C ILE A 63 1.20 -5.34 1.13
N LEU A 64 1.73 -4.99 2.29
CA LEU A 64 1.75 -5.88 3.46
C LEU A 64 0.33 -6.23 3.93
N ASP A 65 -0.58 -5.26 3.92
CA ASP A 65 -1.98 -5.46 4.29
C ASP A 65 -2.69 -6.41 3.31
N VAL A 66 -2.43 -6.25 2.01
CA VAL A 66 -2.93 -7.18 0.99
C VAL A 66 -2.34 -8.59 1.15
N LEU A 67 -1.04 -8.71 1.45
CA LEU A 67 -0.41 -10.01 1.71
C LEU A 67 -0.96 -10.68 2.98
N ALA A 68 -1.17 -9.91 4.05
CA ALA A 68 -1.78 -10.40 5.29
C ALA A 68 -3.23 -10.85 5.03
N PHE A 69 -4.01 -10.07 4.27
CA PHE A 69 -5.36 -10.43 3.86
C PHE A 69 -5.37 -11.77 3.12
N PHE A 70 -4.48 -11.99 2.16
CA PHE A 70 -4.41 -13.30 1.50
C PHE A 70 -3.91 -14.41 2.45
N GLY A 71 -2.90 -14.15 3.27
CA GLY A 71 -2.38 -15.13 4.24
C GLY A 71 -3.42 -15.63 5.24
N ASP A 72 -4.25 -14.73 5.78
CA ASP A 72 -5.29 -15.07 6.76
C ASP A 72 -6.50 -15.80 6.14
N ASN A 73 -6.78 -15.60 4.85
CA ASN A 73 -7.90 -16.26 4.16
C ASN A 73 -7.57 -17.65 3.58
N TYR A 74 -6.30 -18.06 3.62
CA TYR A 74 -5.83 -19.37 3.14
C TYR A 74 -5.21 -20.26 4.24
N SER A 75 -5.30 -19.85 5.51
CA SER A 75 -4.90 -20.65 6.69
C SER A 75 -6.10 -21.33 7.35
#